data_AF-A0A8H7BFT2-F1
#
_entry.id   AF-A0A8H7BFT2-F1
#
_cell.length_a   1.000
_cell.length_b   1.000
_cell.length_c   1.000
_cell.angle_alpha   90.00
_cell.angle_beta   90.00
_cell.angle_gamma   90.00
#
_symmetry.space_group_name_H-M   'P 1'
#
loop_
_entity.id
_entity.type
_entity.pdbx_description
1 polymer ?
#
loop_
_entity_poly.entity_id
_entity_poly.type
_entity_poly.pdbx_seq_one_letter_code
_entity_poly.pdbx_strand_id
1 'polypeptide(L)'
;MDTRLPRLQTSGHHRILEKAEDELDSFMYQTVGHDAIQFYAECMDLPLYRREIHGQPVHQEYDYVATTGDETEDLYFLLQEVMKEHPDIQGVSVGAIMSNYQRVRVEHVCKRLGLTPLAYLWEREQKELLHEMATAGVNAVLIKVAAMGLKPAHLGKSIEEMYPTLCAMADRVPGQ
;
A
#
# COMPACT_ATOMS: atom_id res chain seq x y z
N MET A 1 -14.13 -0.52 -57.64
CA MET A 1 -13.32 0.19 -56.63
C MET A 1 -13.80 -0.30 -55.27
N ASP A 2 -13.18 -1.38 -54.80
CA ASP A 2 -13.44 -2.07 -53.54
C ASP A 2 -12.06 -2.20 -52.88
N THR A 3 -11.81 -1.39 -51.85
CA THR A 3 -10.57 -1.42 -51.07
C THR A 3 -10.92 -1.89 -49.66
N ARG A 4 -11.09 -3.20 -49.51
CA ARG A 4 -11.11 -3.87 -48.20
C ARG A 4 -9.72 -3.78 -47.57
N LEU A 5 -9.66 -3.18 -46.37
CA LEU A 5 -8.52 -3.24 -45.47
C LEU A 5 -8.31 -4.69 -44.98
N PRO A 6 -7.07 -5.22 -44.92
CA PRO A 6 -6.82 -6.54 -44.33
C PRO A 6 -6.95 -6.49 -42.80
N ARG A 7 -7.71 -7.44 -42.24
CA ARG A 7 -7.76 -7.71 -40.80
C ARG A 7 -6.40 -8.26 -40.36
N LEU A 8 -5.72 -7.59 -39.44
CA LEU A 8 -4.66 -8.22 -38.65
C LEU A 8 -5.33 -9.14 -37.62
N GLN A 9 -5.12 -10.45 -37.80
CA GLN A 9 -5.21 -11.42 -36.70
C GLN A 9 -3.89 -11.38 -35.94
N THR A 10 -3.91 -11.03 -34.67
CA THR A 10 -2.83 -11.39 -33.74
C THR A 10 -3.43 -12.22 -32.61
N SER A 11 -3.39 -13.53 -32.85
CA SER A 11 -3.50 -14.55 -31.81
C SER A 11 -2.27 -14.46 -30.92
N GLY A 12 -2.47 -14.11 -29.65
CA GLY A 12 -1.45 -14.18 -28.62
C GLY A 12 -2.13 -14.19 -27.27
N HIS A 13 -2.48 -15.37 -26.76
CA HIS A 13 -2.73 -15.55 -25.34
C HIS A 13 -1.42 -15.28 -24.60
N HIS A 14 -1.23 -14.04 -24.15
CA HIS A 14 -0.17 -13.70 -23.21
C HIS A 14 -0.55 -14.31 -21.87
N ARG A 15 -0.17 -15.58 -21.69
CA ARG A 15 -0.21 -16.26 -20.41
C ARG A 15 0.90 -15.63 -19.59
N ILE A 16 0.58 -14.58 -18.83
CA ILE A 16 1.48 -14.03 -17.82
C ILE A 16 1.69 -15.16 -16.82
N LEU A 17 2.85 -15.80 -16.92
CA LEU A 17 3.36 -16.67 -15.88
C LEU A 17 3.90 -15.72 -14.82
N GLU A 18 3.03 -15.35 -13.87
CA GLU A 18 3.44 -14.59 -12.69
C GLU A 18 4.54 -15.37 -11.98
N LYS A 19 5.73 -14.78 -11.98
CA LYS A 19 6.89 -15.29 -11.26
C LYS A 19 6.68 -14.86 -9.80
N ALA A 20 6.68 -15.81 -8.87
CA ALA A 20 6.46 -15.59 -7.44
C ALA A 20 7.61 -14.82 -6.74
N GLU A 21 8.33 -13.95 -7.46
CA GLU A 21 9.49 -13.19 -6.97
C GLU A 21 9.12 -11.82 -6.36
N ASP A 22 7.85 -11.38 -6.43
CA ASP A 22 7.43 -10.04 -5.98
C ASP A 22 7.02 -9.96 -4.49
N GLU A 23 7.01 -11.07 -3.75
CA GLU A 23 6.77 -11.02 -2.30
C GLU A 23 8.08 -10.75 -1.55
N LEU A 24 8.43 -9.47 -1.41
CA LEU A 24 9.43 -9.01 -0.46
C LEU A 24 8.99 -9.35 0.98
N ASP A 25 9.89 -9.89 1.78
CA ASP A 25 9.72 -10.05 3.23
C ASP A 25 9.92 -8.70 3.92
N SER A 26 8.94 -7.80 3.75
CA SER A 26 8.95 -6.43 4.25
C SER A 26 7.89 -6.24 5.32
N PHE A 27 8.28 -5.64 6.45
CA PHE A 27 7.33 -5.17 7.46
C PHE A 27 6.85 -3.75 7.16
N MET A 28 7.60 -3.02 6.35
CA MET A 28 7.33 -1.63 6.01
C MET A 28 6.33 -1.49 4.85
N TYR A 29 6.46 -2.28 3.79
CA TYR A 29 5.77 -2.04 2.51
C TYR A 29 4.80 -3.16 2.13
N GLN A 30 3.65 -2.76 1.60
CA GLN A 30 2.68 -3.66 0.97
C GLN A 30 3.13 -3.96 -0.47
N THR A 31 3.47 -5.21 -0.76
CA THR A 31 3.83 -5.64 -2.11
C THR A 31 2.59 -6.00 -2.94
N VAL A 32 1.59 -6.64 -2.35
CA VAL A 32 0.45 -7.12 -3.14
C VAL A 32 -0.37 -5.94 -3.66
N GLY A 33 -0.52 -5.90 -4.99
CA GLY A 33 -1.27 -4.87 -5.71
C GLY A 33 -0.46 -3.61 -6.04
N HIS A 34 0.86 -3.59 -5.84
CA HIS A 34 1.68 -2.39 -6.08
C HIS A 34 1.66 -1.92 -7.54
N ASP A 35 1.45 -2.82 -8.50
CA ASP A 35 1.32 -2.47 -9.93
C ASP A 35 0.14 -1.55 -10.21
N ALA A 36 -0.94 -1.68 -9.43
CA ALA A 36 -2.12 -0.85 -9.60
C ALA A 36 -1.89 0.63 -9.22
N ILE A 37 -0.84 0.95 -8.46
CA ILE A 37 -0.53 2.32 -8.02
C ILE A 37 -0.33 3.27 -9.21
N GLN A 38 0.19 2.78 -10.34
CA GLN A 38 0.33 3.62 -11.53
C GLN A 38 -1.02 4.13 -12.04
N PHE A 39 -2.04 3.28 -12.08
CA PHE A 39 -3.37 3.67 -12.54
C PHE A 39 -4.02 4.68 -11.58
N TYR A 40 -3.77 4.60 -10.27
CA TYR A 40 -4.25 5.63 -9.34
C TYR A 40 -3.65 7.00 -9.65
N ALA A 41 -2.34 7.07 -9.91
CA ALA A 41 -1.68 8.32 -10.27
C ALA A 41 -2.23 8.91 -11.58
N GLU A 42 -2.43 8.07 -12.60
CA GLU A 42 -3.04 8.46 -13.88
C GLU A 42 -4.48 8.97 -13.70
N CYS A 43 -5.30 8.28 -12.90
CA CYS A 43 -6.69 8.67 -12.65
C CYS A 43 -6.80 9.96 -11.82
N MET A 44 -5.84 10.22 -10.93
CA MET A 44 -5.82 11.41 -10.07
C MET A 44 -5.08 12.59 -10.68
N ASP A 45 -4.42 12.41 -11.82
CA ASP A 45 -3.54 13.41 -12.46
C ASP A 45 -2.46 13.92 -11.48
N LEU A 46 -1.82 12.99 -10.77
CA LEU A 46 -0.78 13.28 -9.79
C LEU A 46 0.58 12.68 -10.21
N PRO A 47 1.70 13.36 -9.89
CA PRO A 47 3.03 12.81 -10.14
C PRO A 47 3.26 11.55 -9.30
N LEU A 48 3.88 10.53 -9.91
CA LEU A 48 4.22 9.27 -9.27
C LEU A 48 5.74 9.11 -9.17
N TYR A 49 6.22 9.02 -7.93
CA TYR A 49 7.61 8.70 -7.64
C TYR A 49 7.70 7.27 -7.13
N ARG A 50 8.65 6.50 -7.68
CA ARG A 50 8.91 5.11 -7.28
C ARG A 50 10.40 4.91 -7.09
N ARG A 51 10.75 4.13 -6.07
CA ARG A 51 12.10 3.65 -5.82
C ARG A 51 12.03 2.15 -5.58
N GLU A 52 12.99 1.41 -6.13
CA GLU A 52 13.19 0.01 -5.78
C GLU A 52 13.65 -0.10 -4.33
N ILE A 53 13.12 -1.09 -3.60
CA ILE A 53 13.53 -1.37 -2.23
C ILE A 53 14.77 -2.27 -2.31
N HIS A 54 15.89 -1.76 -1.83
CA HIS A 54 17.15 -2.51 -1.78
C HIS A 54 17.48 -2.96 -0.35
N GLY A 55 16.99 -2.23 0.65
CA GLY A 55 17.14 -2.57 2.05
C GLY A 55 16.33 -3.80 2.45
N GLN A 56 16.66 -4.32 3.62
CA GLN A 56 15.98 -5.44 4.28
C GLN A 56 15.42 -4.95 5.63
N PRO A 57 14.49 -5.66 6.29
CA PRO A 57 14.06 -5.30 7.64
C PRO A 57 15.17 -5.62 8.66
N VAL A 58 16.20 -4.79 8.72
CA VAL A 58 17.40 -5.01 9.55
C VAL A 58 17.14 -4.62 10.99
N HIS A 59 16.65 -3.39 11.21
CA HIS A 59 16.32 -2.89 12.53
C HIS A 59 14.82 -3.12 12.77
N GLN A 60 14.47 -4.10 13.61
CA GLN A 60 13.08 -4.49 13.86
C GLN A 60 12.56 -4.09 15.25
N GLU A 61 13.34 -3.32 16.00
CA GLU A 61 12.95 -2.85 17.33
C GLU A 61 11.84 -1.79 17.27
N TYR A 62 11.31 -1.44 18.45
CA TYR A 62 10.18 -0.53 18.60
C TYR A 62 10.54 0.91 18.22
N ASP A 63 11.72 1.36 18.65
CA ASP A 63 12.33 2.58 18.16
C ASP A 63 13.03 2.33 16.82
N TYR A 64 13.49 3.41 16.20
CA TYR A 64 14.24 3.31 14.96
C TYR A 64 15.43 4.24 15.00
N VAL A 65 16.58 3.69 14.59
CA VAL A 65 17.81 4.42 14.33
C VAL A 65 18.21 4.16 12.89
N ALA A 66 18.71 5.20 12.21
CA ALA A 66 19.21 5.07 10.84
C ALA A 66 20.20 3.91 10.72
N THR A 67 19.82 2.89 9.95
CA THR A 67 20.55 1.63 9.87
C THR A 67 20.91 1.34 8.43
N THR A 68 22.21 1.15 8.16
CA THR A 68 22.70 0.87 6.81
C THR A 68 22.10 -0.43 6.29
N GLY A 69 21.52 -0.39 5.09
CA GLY A 69 20.89 -1.55 4.46
C GLY A 69 19.49 -1.86 4.98
N ASP A 70 18.90 -1.00 5.79
CA ASP A 70 17.52 -1.14 6.24
C ASP A 70 16.52 -0.59 5.20
N GLU A 71 15.39 -1.28 5.03
CA GLU A 71 14.31 -0.95 4.09
C GLU A 71 13.72 0.47 4.31
N THR A 72 13.86 1.01 5.52
CA THR A 72 13.41 2.37 5.86
C THR A 72 14.25 3.45 5.16
N GLU A 73 15.53 3.19 4.89
CA GLU A 73 16.41 4.17 4.26
C GLU A 73 16.06 4.38 2.78
N ASP A 74 15.44 3.40 2.12
CA ASP A 74 14.92 3.57 0.76
C ASP A 74 13.81 4.64 0.71
N LEU A 75 12.95 4.70 1.72
CA LEU A 75 11.95 5.78 1.85
C LEU A 75 12.63 7.14 2.05
N TYR A 76 13.70 7.21 2.85
CA TYR A 76 14.44 8.45 3.04
C TYR A 76 15.00 8.98 1.72
N PHE A 77 15.63 8.11 0.91
CA PHE A 77 16.19 8.52 -0.37
C PHE A 77 15.12 8.94 -1.37
N LEU A 78 14.00 8.21 -1.43
CA LEU A 78 12.85 8.57 -2.26
C LEU A 78 12.30 9.96 -1.89
N LEU A 79 12.05 10.20 -0.60
CA LEU A 79 11.54 11.50 -0.15
C LEU A 79 12.55 12.63 -0.36
N GLN A 80 13.84 12.36 -0.22
CA GLN A 80 14.88 13.34 -0.54
C GLN A 80 14.88 13.71 -2.03
N GLU A 81 14.60 12.77 -2.94
CA GLU A 81 14.44 13.05 -4.37
C GLU A 81 13.17 13.88 -4.64
N VAL A 82 12.05 13.49 -4.03
CA VAL A 82 10.78 14.24 -4.13
C VAL A 82 10.94 15.69 -3.67
N MET A 83 11.63 15.94 -2.55
CA MET A 83 11.87 17.30 -2.03
C MET A 83 12.75 18.16 -2.95
N LYS A 84 13.59 17.56 -3.80
CA LYS A 84 14.36 18.33 -4.80
C LYS A 84 13.47 18.86 -5.92
N GLU A 85 12.51 18.04 -6.35
CA GLU A 85 11.54 18.39 -7.38
C GLU A 85 10.42 19.30 -6.83
N HIS A 86 10.09 19.14 -5.54
CA HIS A 86 9.02 19.85 -4.84
C HIS A 86 9.53 20.44 -3.51
N PRO A 87 10.30 21.54 -3.55
CA PRO A 87 10.93 22.13 -2.37
C PRO A 87 9.94 22.75 -1.37
N ASP A 88 8.68 22.91 -1.75
CA ASP A 88 7.60 23.45 -0.95
C ASP A 88 6.83 22.39 -0.14
N ILE A 89 7.13 21.09 -0.31
CA ILE A 89 6.51 20.03 0.50
C ILE A 89 6.91 20.17 1.96
N GLN A 90 5.91 20.07 2.85
CA GLN A 90 6.09 20.26 4.29
C GLN A 90 5.77 19.01 5.10
N GLY A 91 5.23 17.96 4.49
CA GLY A 91 4.77 16.79 5.21
C GLY A 91 4.54 15.56 4.34
N VAL A 92 4.38 14.43 5.02
CA VAL A 92 4.15 13.11 4.43
C VAL A 92 2.94 12.49 5.13
N SER A 93 1.92 12.15 4.36
CA SER A 93 0.77 11.38 4.86
C SER A 93 1.04 9.89 4.73
N VAL A 94 0.75 9.13 5.78
CA VAL A 94 0.96 7.67 5.82
C VAL A 94 -0.34 6.95 6.16
N GLY A 95 -0.57 5.81 5.49
CA GLY A 95 -1.74 4.94 5.71
C GLY A 95 -1.57 3.91 6.83
N ALA A 96 -0.67 4.12 7.80
CA ALA A 96 -0.47 3.19 8.91
C ALA A 96 -1.69 3.26 9.86
N ILE A 97 -2.30 2.10 10.16
CA ILE A 97 -3.51 2.02 11.00
C ILE A 97 -3.16 1.58 12.44
N MET A 98 -2.62 0.37 12.63
CA MET A 98 -2.21 -0.11 13.97
C MET A 98 -0.71 -0.30 14.11
N SER A 99 0.04 -0.23 13.01
CA SER A 99 1.45 -0.57 13.00
C SER A 99 2.31 0.57 13.56
N ASN A 100 2.81 0.39 14.79
CA ASN A 100 3.84 1.25 15.36
C ASN A 100 5.15 1.16 14.58
N TYR A 101 5.50 -0.02 14.07
CA TYR A 101 6.71 -0.23 13.27
C TYR A 101 6.77 0.74 12.09
N GLN A 102 5.69 0.81 11.30
CA GLN A 102 5.59 1.69 10.13
C GLN A 102 5.58 3.17 10.53
N ARG A 103 4.75 3.54 11.53
CA ARG A 103 4.63 4.93 11.98
C ARG A 103 5.98 5.48 12.45
N VAL A 104 6.67 4.78 13.34
CA VAL A 104 7.94 5.25 13.93
C VAL A 104 9.02 5.43 12.86
N ARG A 105 9.08 4.52 11.86
CA ARG A 105 10.03 4.61 10.75
C ARG A 105 9.76 5.83 9.86
N VAL A 106 8.50 6.07 9.48
CA VAL A 106 8.12 7.28 8.72
C VAL A 106 8.41 8.55 9.53
N GLU A 107 8.09 8.58 10.82
CA GLU A 107 8.38 9.71 11.71
C GLU A 107 9.88 10.01 11.78
N HIS A 108 10.70 8.97 11.91
CA HIS A 108 12.15 9.12 11.96
C HIS A 108 12.71 9.68 10.64
N VAL A 109 12.25 9.17 9.49
CA VAL A 109 12.61 9.70 8.16
C VAL A 109 12.17 11.15 8.01
N CYS A 110 10.92 11.47 8.35
CA CYS A 110 10.37 12.83 8.25
C CYS A 110 11.14 13.80 9.14
N LYS A 111 11.48 13.41 10.37
CA LYS A 111 12.27 14.22 11.31
C LYS A 111 13.63 14.60 10.73
N ARG A 112 14.32 13.66 10.06
CA ARG A 112 15.62 13.91 9.41
C ARG A 112 15.51 14.87 8.23
N LEU A 113 14.40 14.81 7.50
CA LEU A 113 14.14 15.64 6.33
C LEU A 113 13.45 16.98 6.66
N GLY A 114 13.08 17.21 7.92
CA GLY A 114 12.33 18.41 8.32
C GLY A 114 10.87 18.42 7.84
N LEU A 115 10.30 17.24 7.58
CA LEU A 115 8.91 17.05 7.16
C LEU A 115 8.01 16.72 8.36
N THR A 116 6.74 17.09 8.25
CA THR A 116 5.69 16.73 9.22
C THR A 116 5.05 15.39 8.85
N PRO A 117 5.16 14.33 9.66
CA PRO A 117 4.43 13.08 9.43
C PRO A 117 2.96 13.23 9.81
N LEU A 118 2.05 12.77 8.95
CA LEU A 118 0.61 12.81 9.13
C LEU A 118 0.06 11.37 9.11
N ALA A 119 -0.20 10.80 10.29
CA ALA A 119 -0.69 9.45 10.46
C ALA A 119 -2.17 9.46 10.92
N TYR A 120 -3.07 9.99 10.09
CA TYR A 120 -4.47 10.24 10.46
C TYR A 120 -5.28 8.99 10.84
N LEU A 121 -4.87 7.82 10.34
CA LEU A 121 -5.57 6.56 10.58
C LEU A 121 -5.02 5.79 11.78
N TRP A 122 -3.93 6.28 12.38
CA TRP A 122 -3.22 5.55 13.41
C TRP A 122 -4.00 5.51 14.73
N GLU A 123 -4.09 4.32 15.33
CA GLU A 123 -4.84 4.05 16.57
C GLU A 123 -6.32 4.45 16.55
N ARG A 124 -6.90 4.61 15.35
CA ARG A 124 -8.35 4.79 15.21
C ARG A 124 -9.11 3.50 15.53
N GLU A 125 -10.34 3.66 16.01
CA GLU A 125 -11.23 2.52 16.27
C GLU A 125 -11.52 1.79 14.95
N GLN A 126 -11.27 0.48 14.94
CA GLN A 126 -11.21 -0.30 13.71
C GLN A 126 -12.58 -0.47 13.04
N LYS A 127 -13.66 -0.64 13.81
CA LYS A 127 -15.01 -0.80 13.23
C LYS A 127 -15.52 0.49 12.63
N GLU A 128 -15.23 1.62 13.26
CA GLU A 128 -15.52 2.97 12.77
C GLU A 128 -14.74 3.24 11.49
N LEU A 129 -13.42 2.99 11.48
CA LEU A 129 -12.60 3.17 10.29
C LEU A 129 -13.07 2.28 9.13
N LEU A 130 -13.39 1.01 9.40
CA LEU A 130 -13.92 0.10 8.39
C LEU A 130 -15.29 0.56 7.87
N HIS A 131 -16.12 1.15 8.72
CA HIS A 131 -17.40 1.73 8.33
C HIS A 131 -17.23 2.95 7.43
N GLU A 132 -16.30 3.84 7.76
CA GLU A 132 -15.92 4.98 6.92
C GLU A 132 -15.43 4.49 5.56
N MET A 133 -14.55 3.49 5.50
CA MET A 133 -14.09 2.89 4.24
C MET A 133 -15.24 2.31 3.41
N ALA A 134 -16.18 1.60 4.05
CA ALA A 134 -17.35 1.03 3.40
C ALA A 134 -18.31 2.09 2.83
N THR A 135 -18.32 3.29 3.41
CA THR A 135 -19.27 4.36 3.06
C THR A 135 -18.62 5.56 2.36
N ALA A 136 -17.30 5.52 2.13
CA ALA A 136 -16.52 6.61 1.53
C ALA A 136 -16.84 6.89 0.05
N GLY A 137 -17.77 6.15 -0.57
CA GLY A 137 -18.07 6.25 -2.00
C GLY A 137 -16.97 5.71 -2.91
N VAL A 138 -16.03 4.95 -2.35
CA VAL A 138 -14.95 4.26 -3.08
C VAL A 138 -15.25 2.76 -3.10
N ASN A 139 -15.13 2.13 -4.27
CA ASN A 139 -15.22 0.68 -4.38
C ASN A 139 -13.90 0.02 -3.95
N ALA A 140 -13.65 -0.07 -2.65
CA ALA A 140 -12.49 -0.75 -2.08
C ALA A 140 -12.68 -2.28 -2.14
N VAL A 141 -11.78 -3.01 -2.79
CA VAL A 141 -11.92 -4.45 -3.07
C VAL A 141 -10.82 -5.26 -2.39
N LEU A 142 -11.18 -6.41 -1.81
CA LEU A 142 -10.23 -7.35 -1.21
C LEU A 142 -9.42 -8.09 -2.28
N ILE A 143 -8.10 -7.85 -2.30
CA ILE A 143 -7.16 -8.48 -3.25
C ILE A 143 -6.27 -9.56 -2.63
N LYS A 144 -6.18 -9.61 -1.29
CA LYS A 144 -5.47 -10.65 -0.54
C LYS A 144 -6.18 -10.92 0.78
N VAL A 145 -6.13 -12.17 1.25
CA VAL A 145 -6.64 -12.56 2.57
C VAL A 145 -5.59 -13.40 3.29
N ALA A 146 -5.28 -13.04 4.53
CA ALA A 146 -4.27 -13.71 5.35
C ALA A 146 -4.67 -13.70 6.84
N ALA A 147 -5.96 -13.90 7.13
CA ALA A 147 -6.49 -13.94 8.49
C ALA A 147 -7.37 -15.17 8.69
N MET A 148 -7.35 -15.72 9.90
CA MET A 148 -8.17 -16.87 10.27
C MET A 148 -9.65 -16.56 10.04
N GLY A 149 -10.35 -17.45 9.34
CA GLY A 149 -11.76 -17.28 8.99
C GLY A 149 -12.02 -16.61 7.64
N LEU A 150 -11.04 -15.90 7.07
CA LEU A 150 -11.13 -15.45 5.69
C LEU A 150 -10.79 -16.61 4.73
N LYS A 151 -11.50 -16.66 3.61
CA LYS A 151 -11.37 -17.72 2.60
C LYS A 151 -11.11 -17.09 1.22
N PRO A 152 -10.51 -17.84 0.27
CA PRO A 152 -10.33 -17.34 -1.10
C PRO A 152 -11.63 -16.84 -1.76
N ALA A 153 -12.79 -17.39 -1.38
CA ALA A 153 -14.11 -16.94 -1.84
C ALA A 153 -14.50 -15.52 -1.38
N HIS A 154 -13.71 -14.86 -0.52
CA HIS A 154 -13.90 -13.47 -0.14
C HIS A 154 -13.10 -12.50 -1.02
N LEU A 155 -12.14 -12.98 -1.82
CA LEU A 155 -11.40 -12.14 -2.76
C LEU A 155 -12.36 -11.59 -3.83
N GLY A 156 -12.09 -10.36 -4.27
CA GLY A 156 -12.91 -9.66 -5.26
C GLY A 156 -14.19 -9.04 -4.70
N LYS A 157 -14.55 -9.30 -3.44
CA LYS A 157 -15.67 -8.61 -2.77
C LYS A 157 -15.23 -7.25 -2.26
N SER A 158 -16.16 -6.30 -2.25
CA SER A 158 -15.90 -4.96 -1.71
C SER A 158 -15.84 -4.97 -0.18
N ILE A 159 -15.21 -3.95 0.40
CA ILE A 159 -15.22 -3.70 1.84
C ILE A 159 -16.65 -3.49 2.35
N GLU A 160 -17.51 -2.84 1.56
CA GLU A 160 -18.94 -2.68 1.88
C GLU A 160 -19.66 -4.03 2.00
N GLU A 161 -19.49 -4.93 1.01
CA GLU A 161 -20.07 -6.27 1.03
C GLU A 161 -19.55 -7.11 2.20
N MET A 162 -18.27 -6.92 2.55
CA MET A 162 -17.59 -7.71 3.58
C MET A 162 -17.73 -7.13 4.98
N TYR A 163 -18.20 -5.88 5.13
CA TYR A 163 -18.28 -5.17 6.41
C TYR A 163 -18.94 -6.01 7.52
N PRO A 164 -20.14 -6.61 7.34
CA PRO A 164 -20.77 -7.41 8.40
C PRO A 164 -19.94 -8.63 8.81
N THR A 165 -19.29 -9.27 7.83
CA THR A 165 -18.45 -10.46 8.06
C THR A 165 -17.20 -10.08 8.84
N LEU A 166 -16.53 -8.99 8.46
CA LEU A 166 -15.32 -8.50 9.11
C LEU A 166 -15.60 -8.05 10.56
N CYS A 167 -16.69 -7.32 10.80
CA CYS A 167 -17.09 -6.95 12.17
C CYS A 167 -17.39 -8.18 13.04
N ALA A 168 -18.14 -9.16 12.52
CA ALA A 168 -18.44 -10.38 13.25
C ALA A 168 -17.20 -11.23 13.54
N MET A 169 -16.18 -11.15 12.67
CA MET A 169 -14.89 -11.81 12.92
C MET A 169 -14.11 -11.14 14.03
N ALA A 170 -14.06 -9.81 14.08
CA ALA A 170 -13.42 -9.06 15.16
C ALA A 170 -14.02 -9.41 16.53
N ASP A 171 -15.34 -9.54 16.62
CA ASP A 171 -16.04 -9.88 17.87
C ASP A 171 -15.82 -11.33 18.35
N ARG A 172 -15.36 -12.22 17.47
CA ARG A 172 -15.07 -13.62 17.80
C ARG A 172 -13.66 -13.85 18.32
N VAL A 173 -12.80 -12.83 18.27
CA VAL A 173 -11.44 -12.88 18.81
C VAL A 173 -11.39 -11.96 20.02
N PRO A 174 -11.65 -12.45 21.25
CA PRO A 174 -11.52 -11.63 22.44
C PRO A 174 -10.04 -11.29 22.68
N GLY A 175 -9.70 -10.00 22.66
CA GLY A 175 -8.49 -9.44 23.30
C GLY A 175 -7.15 -9.73 22.62
N GLN A 176 -6.96 -9.25 21.38
CA GLN A 176 -5.64 -8.81 20.92
C GLN A 176 -5.57 -7.29 20.95
#